data_AF-A0A1F8MFK0-F1
#
_entry.id   AF-A0A1F8MFK0-F1
#
_cell.length_a   1.000
_cell.length_b   1.000
_cell.length_c   1.000
_cell.angle_alpha   90.00
_cell.angle_beta   90.00
_cell.angle_gamma   90.00
#
_symmetry.space_group_name_H-M   'P 1'
#
loop_
_entity.id
_entity.type
_entity.pdbx_description
1 polymer ?
#
loop_
_entity_poly.entity_id
_entity_poly.type
_entity_poly.pdbx_seq_one_letter_code
_entity_poly.pdbx_strand_id
1 'polypeptide(L)'
;MVKDLTQLTLNDSWKEVRDEEDWWGDINERVLGMVKVTLEGSLEAELLEELQVSRYKRSSSKRDYRNGHYLRNLYTMYGVIKSLRVPCARGNYESSILPRYQHRQEEINGIVKRMFLAGVREAILRDRRNDCTLDVDASIIASKKEVPKVTYKGEKGYQPQMGFLFEVIVPIIRLG
;
A
#
# COMPACT_ATOMS: atom_id res chain seq x y z
N MET A 1 -7.54 -33.00 33.93
CA MET A 1 -8.14 -32.72 35.25
C MET A 1 -8.23 -31.21 35.36
N VAL A 2 -9.45 -30.66 35.38
CA VAL A 2 -9.66 -29.20 35.46
C VAL A 2 -9.32 -28.77 36.89
N LYS A 3 -8.38 -27.83 37.04
CA LYS A 3 -8.01 -27.29 38.36
C LYS A 3 -9.04 -26.24 38.78
N ASP A 4 -9.39 -26.22 40.07
CA ASP A 4 -10.24 -25.19 40.66
C ASP A 4 -9.58 -23.81 40.65
N LEU A 5 -10.39 -22.74 40.57
CA LEU A 5 -9.96 -21.33 40.51
C LEU A 5 -9.04 -20.92 41.67
N THR A 6 -9.14 -21.57 42.82
CA THR A 6 -8.32 -21.31 44.01
C THR A 6 -6.92 -21.93 43.95
N GLN A 7 -6.69 -22.86 43.01
CA GLN A 7 -5.47 -23.64 42.84
C GLN A 7 -4.69 -23.24 41.56
N LEU A 8 -5.22 -22.29 40.79
CA LEU A 8 -4.59 -21.79 39.57
C LEU A 8 -3.44 -20.84 39.91
N THR A 9 -2.22 -21.21 39.50
CA THR A 9 -1.05 -20.33 39.53
C THR A 9 -1.03 -19.42 38.31
N LEU A 10 -0.41 -18.24 38.45
CA LEU A 10 -0.27 -17.26 37.36
C LEU A 10 0.25 -17.94 36.08
N ASN A 11 1.30 -18.77 36.19
CA ASN A 11 1.89 -19.51 35.07
C ASN A 11 0.91 -20.47 34.36
N ASP A 12 -0.08 -21.01 35.06
CA ASP A 12 -1.11 -21.86 34.45
C ASP A 12 -2.14 -21.01 33.68
N SER A 13 -2.47 -19.81 34.16
CA SER A 13 -3.29 -18.84 33.41
C SER A 13 -2.58 -18.28 32.18
N TRP A 14 -1.27 -18.05 32.28
CA TRP A 14 -0.46 -17.56 31.15
C TRP A 14 -0.23 -18.62 30.06
N LYS A 15 -0.46 -19.91 30.33
CA LYS A 15 -0.49 -20.95 29.29
C LYS A 15 -1.75 -20.92 28.42
N GLU A 16 -2.84 -20.32 28.90
CA GLU A 16 -4.07 -20.14 28.13
C GLU A 16 -4.06 -18.85 27.29
N VAL A 17 -3.17 -17.91 27.65
CA VAL A 17 -2.91 -16.72 26.83
C VAL A 17 -2.13 -17.19 25.61
N ARG A 18 -2.78 -17.12 24.43
CA ARG A 18 -2.14 -17.42 23.14
C ARG A 18 -0.83 -16.63 23.00
N ASP A 19 0.17 -17.22 22.33
CA ASP A 19 1.46 -16.57 22.06
C ASP A 19 1.26 -15.13 21.58
N GLU A 20 2.08 -14.20 22.08
CA GLU A 20 1.91 -12.76 21.86
C GLU A 20 1.85 -12.37 20.37
N GLU A 21 2.59 -13.10 19.51
CA GLU A 21 2.59 -12.94 18.07
C GLU A 21 1.25 -13.35 17.41
N ASP A 22 0.58 -14.38 17.95
CA ASP A 22 -0.69 -14.90 17.44
C ASP A 22 -1.85 -13.96 17.81
N TRP A 23 -1.78 -13.33 18.98
CA TRP A 23 -2.78 -12.37 19.45
C TRP A 23 -2.83 -11.08 18.62
N TRP A 24 -1.67 -10.47 18.32
CA TRP A 24 -1.61 -9.28 17.47
C TRP A 24 -2.02 -9.55 16.03
N GLY A 25 -1.74 -10.75 15.50
CA GLY A 25 -2.18 -11.18 14.17
C GLY A 25 -3.70 -11.16 14.04
N ASP A 26 -4.39 -11.79 14.98
CA ASP A 26 -5.86 -11.86 15.03
C ASP A 26 -6.50 -10.47 15.17
N ILE A 27 -5.92 -9.60 16.00
CA ILE A 27 -6.40 -8.22 16.15
C ILE A 27 -6.25 -7.45 14.86
N ASN A 28 -5.08 -7.54 14.22
CA ASN A 28 -4.83 -6.86 12.95
C ASN A 28 -5.80 -7.33 11.87
N GLU A 29 -6.07 -8.64 11.76
CA GLU A 29 -7.03 -9.16 10.80
C GLU A 29 -8.45 -8.60 11.03
N ARG A 30 -8.91 -8.59 12.29
CA ARG A 30 -10.23 -8.02 12.66
C ARG A 30 -10.30 -6.53 12.35
N VAL A 31 -9.28 -5.77 12.72
CA VAL A 31 -9.20 -4.33 12.46
C VAL A 31 -9.21 -4.07 10.95
N LEU A 32 -8.42 -4.81 10.16
CA LEU A 32 -8.41 -4.69 8.70
C LEU A 32 -9.78 -5.01 8.09
N GLY A 33 -10.49 -6.01 8.63
CA GLY A 33 -11.87 -6.33 8.23
C GLY A 33 -12.84 -5.18 8.50
N MET A 34 -12.78 -4.58 9.69
CA MET A 34 -13.63 -3.43 10.05
C MET A 34 -13.32 -2.20 9.19
N VAL A 35 -12.05 -1.90 8.97
CA VAL A 35 -11.61 -0.79 8.11
C VAL A 35 -12.08 -1.02 6.68
N LYS A 36 -12.00 -2.25 6.18
CA LYS A 36 -12.51 -2.61 4.85
C LYS A 36 -14.00 -2.30 4.71
N VAL A 37 -14.83 -2.80 5.62
CA VAL A 37 -16.29 -2.58 5.57
C VAL A 37 -16.62 -1.09 5.66
N THR A 38 -15.92 -0.37 6.53
CA THR A 38 -16.11 1.08 6.71
C THR A 38 -15.75 1.84 5.43
N LEU A 39 -14.59 1.54 4.82
CA LEU A 39 -14.17 2.18 3.57
C LEU A 39 -15.13 1.88 2.42
N GLU A 40 -15.56 0.63 2.24
CA GLU A 40 -16.51 0.26 1.19
C GLU A 40 -17.86 0.98 1.37
N GLY A 41 -18.34 1.08 2.61
CA GLY A 41 -19.57 1.81 2.94
C GLY A 41 -19.45 3.31 2.65
N SER A 42 -18.34 3.94 3.05
CA SER A 42 -18.12 5.37 2.81
C SER A 42 -17.98 5.69 1.31
N LEU A 43 -17.32 4.84 0.53
CA LEU A 43 -17.20 5.01 -0.92
C LEU A 43 -18.55 4.87 -1.64
N GLU A 44 -19.41 3.95 -1.18
CA GLU A 44 -20.77 3.80 -1.72
C GLU A 44 -21.67 4.98 -1.39
N ALA A 45 -21.51 5.56 -0.20
CA ALA A 45 -22.21 6.78 0.20
C ALA A 45 -21.74 7.98 -0.63
N GLU A 46 -20.44 8.15 -0.81
CA GLU A 46 -19.87 9.21 -1.65
C GLU A 46 -20.38 9.12 -3.09
N LEU A 47 -20.39 7.91 -3.69
CA LEU A 47 -20.96 7.73 -5.03
C LEU A 47 -22.46 8.01 -5.08
N LEU A 48 -23.21 7.67 -4.03
CA LEU A 48 -24.64 7.97 -3.96
C LEU A 48 -24.89 9.49 -3.97
N GLU A 49 -24.11 10.25 -3.23
CA GLU A 49 -24.15 11.71 -3.21
C GLU A 49 -23.79 12.30 -4.57
N GLU A 50 -22.75 11.79 -5.23
CA GLU A 50 -22.35 12.26 -6.56
C GLU A 50 -23.47 12.03 -7.60
N LEU A 51 -24.11 10.86 -7.57
CA LEU A 51 -25.17 10.50 -8.51
C LEU A 51 -26.52 11.14 -8.20
N GLN A 52 -26.73 11.66 -7.00
CA GLN A 52 -27.98 12.27 -6.48
C GLN A 52 -29.22 11.35 -6.56
N VAL A 53 -29.03 10.06 -6.81
CA VAL A 53 -30.10 9.11 -7.08
C VAL A 53 -29.75 7.74 -6.49
N SER A 54 -30.71 7.14 -5.79
CA SER A 54 -30.58 5.80 -5.22
C SER A 54 -30.46 4.70 -6.27
N ARG A 55 -29.99 3.53 -5.83
CA ARG A 55 -29.78 2.38 -6.71
C ARG A 55 -31.08 1.99 -7.43
N TYR A 56 -30.99 1.78 -8.74
CA TYR A 56 -32.10 1.44 -9.64
C TYR A 56 -33.26 2.46 -9.73
N LYS A 57 -33.17 3.61 -9.06
CA LYS A 57 -34.17 4.66 -9.19
C LYS A 57 -34.03 5.38 -10.53
N ARG A 58 -35.17 5.55 -11.20
CA ARG A 58 -35.29 6.39 -12.40
C ARG A 58 -35.58 7.82 -11.95
N SER A 59 -34.77 8.76 -12.41
CA SER A 59 -34.94 10.19 -12.14
C SER A 59 -34.37 10.98 -13.32
N SER A 60 -35.00 12.11 -13.64
CA SER A 60 -34.48 13.08 -14.60
C SER A 60 -33.29 13.88 -14.06
N SER A 61 -33.14 13.96 -12.73
CA SER A 61 -32.02 14.66 -12.05
C SER A 61 -30.72 13.85 -11.96
N LYS A 62 -30.67 12.66 -12.58
CA LYS A 62 -29.51 11.76 -12.53
C LYS A 62 -28.32 12.39 -13.28
N ARG A 63 -27.21 12.61 -12.57
CA ARG A 63 -25.98 13.14 -13.16
C ARG A 63 -25.21 12.11 -13.98
N ASP A 64 -25.16 10.87 -13.52
CA ASP A 64 -24.42 9.79 -14.17
C ASP A 64 -24.98 8.39 -13.79
N TYR A 65 -24.39 7.32 -14.33
CA TYR A 65 -24.79 5.93 -14.12
C TYR A 65 -23.75 5.17 -13.30
N ARG A 66 -24.22 4.28 -12.42
CA ARG A 66 -23.37 3.28 -11.76
C ARG A 66 -22.84 2.28 -12.79
N ASN A 67 -21.57 1.92 -12.66
CA ASN A 67 -20.86 0.99 -13.54
C ASN A 67 -20.16 -0.12 -12.75
N GLY A 68 -20.87 -0.72 -11.79
CA GLY A 68 -20.35 -1.81 -10.97
C GLY A 68 -19.23 -1.39 -10.02
N HIS A 69 -18.30 -2.31 -9.78
CA HIS A 69 -17.18 -2.16 -8.86
C HIS A 69 -15.92 -2.77 -9.46
N TYR A 70 -14.76 -2.20 -9.14
CA TYR A 70 -13.48 -2.86 -9.35
C TYR A 70 -12.85 -3.22 -7.99
N LEU A 71 -11.95 -4.19 -8.02
CA LEU A 71 -11.23 -4.64 -6.83
C LEU A 71 -9.82 -4.05 -6.84
N ARG A 72 -9.36 -3.55 -5.70
CA ARG A 72 -7.95 -3.22 -5.50
C ARG A 72 -7.45 -3.65 -4.12
N ASN A 73 -6.15 -3.82 -4.00
CA ASN A 73 -5.50 -4.05 -2.71
C ASN A 73 -4.99 -2.70 -2.17
N LEU A 74 -5.15 -2.49 -0.86
CA LEU A 74 -4.63 -1.32 -0.14
C LEU A 74 -3.64 -1.79 0.92
N TYR A 75 -2.40 -1.34 0.80
CA TYR A 75 -1.33 -1.63 1.75
C TYR A 75 -1.35 -0.59 2.86
N THR A 76 -1.50 -1.04 4.10
CA THR A 76 -1.52 -0.21 5.31
C THR A 76 -0.44 -0.66 6.29
N MET A 77 -0.12 0.17 7.27
CA MET A 77 0.89 -0.18 8.29
C MET A 77 0.56 -1.46 9.08
N TYR A 78 -0.73 -1.77 9.23
CA TYR A 78 -1.22 -2.93 9.98
C TYR A 78 -1.39 -4.20 9.12
N GLY A 79 -1.16 -4.09 7.81
CA GLY A 79 -1.29 -5.19 6.86
C GLY A 79 -1.98 -4.80 5.56
N VAL A 80 -2.39 -5.80 4.79
CA VAL A 80 -2.96 -5.61 3.45
C VAL A 80 -4.46 -5.83 3.48
N ILE A 81 -5.23 -4.79 3.13
CA ILE A 81 -6.65 -4.92 2.86
C ILE A 81 -6.79 -5.50 1.45
N LYS A 82 -7.14 -6.79 1.39
CA LYS A 82 -7.32 -7.52 0.13
C LYS A 82 -8.69 -7.27 -0.46
N SER A 83 -8.74 -7.14 -1.80
CA SER A 83 -9.98 -7.10 -2.58
C SER A 83 -10.98 -6.05 -2.07
N LEU A 84 -10.50 -4.82 -1.84
CA LEU A 84 -11.33 -3.67 -1.52
C LEU A 84 -12.22 -3.34 -2.73
N ARG A 85 -13.54 -3.32 -2.52
CA ARG A 85 -14.52 -2.98 -3.56
C ARG A 85 -14.64 -1.48 -3.68
N VAL A 86 -14.17 -0.94 -4.81
CA VAL A 86 -14.30 0.48 -5.11
C VAL A 86 -15.39 0.65 -6.16
N PRO A 87 -16.42 1.48 -5.90
CA PRO A 87 -17.51 1.65 -6.84
C PRO A 87 -17.07 2.49 -8.05
N CYS A 88 -17.67 2.20 -9.20
CA CYS A 88 -17.44 2.94 -10.44
C CYS A 88 -18.72 3.65 -10.89
N ALA A 89 -18.54 4.86 -11.43
CA ALA A 89 -19.52 5.51 -12.28
C ALA A 89 -19.12 5.34 -13.76
N ARG A 90 -20.05 5.60 -14.69
CA ARG A 90 -19.79 5.52 -16.13
C ARG A 90 -18.99 6.73 -16.62
N GLY A 91 -19.23 7.90 -16.03
CA GLY A 91 -18.48 9.13 -16.22
C GLY A 91 -17.29 9.25 -15.27
N ASN A 92 -16.81 10.48 -15.09
CA ASN A 92 -15.66 10.79 -14.24
C ASN A 92 -16.08 10.89 -12.77
N TYR A 93 -16.04 9.77 -12.07
CA TYR A 93 -16.09 9.73 -10.61
C TYR A 93 -14.67 9.67 -10.04
N GLU A 94 -14.31 10.64 -9.20
CA GLU A 94 -13.08 10.65 -8.44
C GLU A 94 -13.42 10.73 -6.95
N SER A 95 -12.96 9.73 -6.18
CA SER A 95 -13.21 9.70 -4.74
C SER A 95 -12.23 10.63 -4.02
N SER A 96 -12.78 11.47 -3.15
CA SER A 96 -12.07 12.27 -2.17
C SER A 96 -11.51 11.44 -1.02
N ILE A 97 -12.20 10.34 -0.66
CA ILE A 97 -11.83 9.45 0.43
C ILE A 97 -10.62 8.59 0.04
N LEU A 98 -10.62 8.05 -1.18
CA LEU A 98 -9.57 7.17 -1.65
C LEU A 98 -9.14 7.51 -3.08
N PRO A 99 -8.06 8.30 -3.24
CA PRO A 99 -7.57 8.74 -4.53
C PRO A 99 -7.30 7.61 -5.53
N ARG A 100 -7.36 7.96 -6.82
CA ARG A 100 -6.99 7.05 -7.91
C ARG A 100 -5.52 6.67 -7.80
N TYR A 101 -5.21 5.41 -8.11
CA TYR A 101 -3.85 4.84 -8.11
C TYR A 101 -3.10 4.87 -6.77
N GLN A 102 -3.71 5.31 -5.68
CA GLN A 102 -3.15 5.15 -4.35
C GLN A 102 -3.36 3.70 -3.88
N HIS A 103 -2.29 2.91 -3.95
CA HIS A 103 -2.27 1.52 -3.50
C HIS A 103 -1.67 1.37 -2.10
N ARG A 104 -0.86 2.32 -1.64
CA ARG A 104 -0.15 2.25 -0.36
C ARG A 104 -0.46 3.49 0.48
N GLN A 105 -0.50 3.29 1.79
CA GLN A 105 -0.44 4.39 2.75
C GLN A 105 0.86 5.16 2.56
N GLU A 106 0.82 6.47 2.77
CA GLU A 106 1.96 7.35 2.52
C GLU A 106 3.13 7.06 3.47
N GLU A 107 2.82 6.61 4.67
CA GLU A 107 3.77 6.19 5.69
C GLU A 107 4.63 5.00 5.22
N ILE A 108 4.03 4.05 4.49
CA ILE A 108 4.76 2.94 3.88
C ILE A 108 5.70 3.47 2.80
N ASN A 109 5.25 4.41 1.96
CA ASN A 109 6.11 5.04 0.97
C ASN A 109 7.31 5.71 1.66
N GLY A 110 7.08 6.39 2.77
CA GLY A 110 8.13 7.01 3.60
C GLY A 110 9.12 5.99 4.18
N ILE A 111 8.65 4.83 4.67
CA ILE A 111 9.52 3.77 5.19
C ILE A 111 10.40 3.18 4.07
N VAL A 112 9.79 2.83 2.94
CA VAL A 112 10.52 2.28 1.78
C VAL A 112 11.59 3.27 1.30
N LYS A 113 11.24 4.56 1.25
CA LYS A 113 12.17 5.64 0.91
C LYS A 113 13.34 5.71 1.88
N ARG A 114 13.09 5.65 3.19
CA ARG A 114 14.17 5.66 4.20
C ARG A 114 15.06 4.44 4.11
N MET A 115 14.50 3.25 3.94
CA MET A 115 15.27 2.01 3.78
C MET A 115 16.17 2.06 2.55
N PHE A 116 15.65 2.55 1.43
CA PHE A 116 16.44 2.73 0.21
C PHE A 116 17.58 3.74 0.42
N LEU A 117 17.28 4.89 1.02
CA LEU A 117 18.27 5.93 1.31
C LEU A 117 19.37 5.44 2.26
N ALA A 118 19.03 4.61 3.25
CA ALA A 118 20.03 3.95 4.08
C ALA A 118 20.95 3.10 3.21
N GLY A 119 20.39 2.14 2.45
CA GLY A 119 21.16 1.25 1.57
C GLY A 119 22.11 2.00 0.63
N VAL A 120 21.66 3.11 0.05
CA VAL A 120 22.51 3.94 -0.81
C VAL A 120 23.60 4.66 -0.03
N ARG A 121 23.33 5.16 1.19
CA ARG A 121 24.37 5.74 2.05
C ARG A 121 25.45 4.72 2.36
N GLU A 122 25.10 3.48 2.68
CA GLU A 122 26.09 2.43 2.94
C GLU A 122 26.94 2.14 1.69
N ALA A 123 26.34 2.12 0.50
CA ALA A 123 27.07 1.94 -0.76
C ALA A 123 28.06 3.09 -1.05
N ILE A 124 27.67 4.34 -0.80
CA ILE A 124 28.52 5.52 -1.00
C ILE A 124 29.70 5.53 -0.03
N LEU A 125 29.44 5.23 1.24
CA LEU A 125 30.49 5.12 2.26
C LEU A 125 31.53 4.06 1.88
N ARG A 126 31.07 2.89 1.39
CA ARG A 126 31.93 1.82 0.89
C ARG A 126 32.80 2.29 -0.28
N ASP A 127 32.23 3.03 -1.22
CA ASP A 127 32.92 3.50 -2.43
C ASP A 127 33.75 4.78 -2.23
N ARG A 128 33.76 5.37 -1.03
CA ARG A 128 34.41 6.67 -0.70
C ARG A 128 34.04 7.79 -1.67
N ARG A 129 32.79 7.81 -2.14
CA ARG A 129 32.25 8.92 -2.95
C ARG A 129 31.62 9.97 -2.05
N ASN A 130 31.64 11.24 -2.47
CA ASN A 130 31.09 12.36 -1.69
C ASN A 130 29.75 12.89 -2.24
N ASP A 131 29.34 12.45 -3.42
CA ASP A 131 28.15 12.92 -4.11
C ASP A 131 27.43 11.80 -4.88
N CYS A 132 26.10 11.86 -4.86
CA CYS A 132 25.24 11.01 -5.68
C CYS A 132 23.98 11.79 -6.07
N THR A 133 23.55 11.65 -7.31
CA THR A 133 22.25 12.14 -7.77
C THR A 133 21.31 10.95 -7.78
N LEU A 134 20.39 10.90 -6.81
CA LEU A 134 19.40 9.82 -6.70
C LEU A 134 18.03 10.34 -7.11
N ASP A 135 17.46 9.77 -8.16
CA ASP A 135 16.03 9.82 -8.39
C ASP A 135 15.36 8.78 -7.49
N VAL A 136 15.19 9.14 -6.21
CA VAL A 136 14.70 8.24 -5.14
C VAL A 136 13.24 7.80 -5.36
N ASP A 137 12.49 8.53 -6.18
CA ASP A 137 11.04 8.40 -6.29
C ASP A 137 10.60 7.75 -7.62
N ALA A 138 11.16 6.60 -8.01
CA ALA A 138 10.73 5.90 -9.24
C ALA A 138 9.23 5.50 -9.23
N SER A 139 8.62 5.31 -8.04
CA SER A 139 7.20 5.01 -7.88
C SER A 139 6.27 6.23 -8.00
N ILE A 140 6.71 7.41 -7.59
CA ILE A 140 5.93 8.67 -7.65
C ILE A 140 6.09 9.32 -9.03
N ILE A 141 7.26 9.17 -9.68
CA ILE A 141 7.59 9.71 -11.01
C ILE A 141 6.67 9.19 -12.12
N ALA A 142 6.11 7.98 -12.00
CA ALA A 142 5.14 7.48 -12.99
C ALA A 142 3.89 8.37 -13.11
N SER A 143 3.53 9.10 -12.04
CA SER A 143 2.35 9.97 -11.99
C SER A 143 2.60 11.42 -12.44
N LYS A 144 3.86 11.87 -12.53
CA LYS A 144 4.23 13.23 -12.93
C LYS A 144 5.32 13.19 -14.01
N LYS A 145 4.97 12.69 -15.20
CA LYS A 145 5.84 12.79 -16.39
C LYS A 145 5.51 14.07 -17.15
N GLU A 146 6.23 15.15 -16.87
CA GLU A 146 6.12 16.38 -17.68
C GLU A 146 7.33 16.62 -18.59
N VAL A 147 8.47 15.92 -18.40
CA VAL A 147 9.61 15.97 -19.35
C VAL A 147 10.60 14.81 -19.14
N PRO A 148 11.17 14.22 -20.21
CA PRO A 148 12.30 13.30 -20.10
C PRO A 148 13.56 14.04 -19.64
N LYS A 149 14.14 13.61 -18.52
CA LYS A 149 15.48 14.05 -18.08
C LYS A 149 16.57 13.22 -18.75
N VAL A 150 17.75 13.82 -18.92
CA VAL A 150 18.93 13.20 -19.56
C VAL A 150 19.49 12.11 -18.64
N THR A 151 19.83 10.95 -19.20
CA THR A 151 20.43 9.83 -18.43
C THR A 151 21.88 10.10 -18.03
N TYR A 152 22.44 9.32 -17.10
CA TYR A 152 23.85 9.39 -16.67
C TYR A 152 24.89 9.15 -17.79
N LYS A 153 24.46 8.69 -18.97
CA LYS A 153 25.28 8.53 -20.19
C LYS A 153 25.04 9.62 -21.25
N GLY A 154 24.25 10.65 -20.94
CA GLY A 154 23.97 11.75 -21.89
C GLY A 154 22.89 11.42 -22.94
N GLU A 155 22.26 10.25 -22.88
CA GLU A 155 21.20 9.85 -23.82
C GLU A 155 19.81 10.29 -23.33
N LYS A 156 18.95 10.76 -24.24
CA LYS A 156 17.53 11.07 -23.95
C LYS A 156 16.73 9.76 -23.94
N GLY A 157 16.26 9.32 -22.77
CA GLY A 157 15.40 8.15 -22.65
C GLY A 157 15.13 7.74 -21.20
N TYR A 158 14.08 6.94 -20.98
CA TYR A 158 13.79 6.33 -19.68
C TYR A 158 14.44 4.94 -19.61
N GLN A 159 15.41 4.75 -18.70
CA GLN A 159 15.95 3.42 -18.40
C GLN A 159 15.13 2.78 -17.28
N PRO A 160 14.47 1.62 -17.47
CA PRO A 160 13.85 0.90 -16.37
C PRO A 160 14.94 0.33 -15.44
N GLN A 161 14.79 0.55 -14.13
CA GLN A 161 15.78 0.17 -13.11
C GLN A 161 16.02 -1.34 -12.96
N MET A 162 15.20 -2.19 -13.59
CA MET A 162 15.43 -3.64 -13.62
C MET A 162 16.77 -4.04 -14.27
N GLY A 163 17.35 -3.18 -15.11
CA GLY A 163 18.70 -3.41 -15.65
C GLY A 163 19.83 -3.27 -14.63
N PHE A 164 19.67 -2.41 -13.61
CA PHE A 164 20.72 -2.16 -12.61
C PHE A 164 20.85 -3.29 -11.59
N LEU A 165 19.71 -3.92 -11.26
CA LEU A 165 19.67 -5.10 -10.39
C LEU A 165 20.42 -6.30 -10.99
N PHE A 166 20.46 -6.43 -12.32
CA PHE A 166 21.15 -7.54 -12.99
C PHE A 166 22.68 -7.36 -13.02
N GLU A 167 23.19 -6.13 -13.10
CA GLU A 167 24.64 -5.87 -13.14
C GLU A 167 25.31 -5.93 -11.76
N VAL A 168 24.59 -5.56 -10.69
CA VAL A 168 25.15 -5.55 -9.32
C VAL A 168 25.09 -6.93 -8.65
N ILE A 169 24.08 -7.76 -8.97
CA ILE A 169 23.88 -9.07 -8.31
C ILE A 169 24.69 -10.21 -8.94
N VAL A 170 24.89 -10.22 -10.26
CA VAL A 170 25.64 -11.30 -10.95
C VAL A 170 27.06 -11.53 -10.42
N PRO A 171 27.85 -10.53 -9.99
CA PRO A 171 29.17 -10.79 -9.41
C PRO A 171 29.12 -11.34 -7.97
N ILE A 172 27.99 -11.25 -7.25
CA ILE A 172 27.85 -11.79 -5.88
C ILE A 172 27.61 -13.31 -5.90
N ILE A 173 26.95 -13.84 -6.93
CA ILE A 173 26.62 -15.28 -7.03
C ILE A 173 27.78 -16.11 -7.62
N ARG A 174 28.75 -15.48 -8.28
CA ARG A 174 29.88 -16.18 -8.93
C ARG A 174 31.12 -16.38 -8.04
N LEU A 175 31.05 -15.98 -6.77
CA LEU A 175 32.13 -16.11 -5.77
C LEU A 175 31.71 -16.93 -4.53
N GLY A 176 30.67 -17.77 -4.67
CA GLY A 176 30.29 -18.80 -3.69
C GLY A 176 30.62 -20.19 -4.20
#